data_AF-A0A7G6K767-F1
#
_entry.id   AF-A0A7G6K767-F1
#
_cell.length_a   1.000
_cell.length_b   1.000
_cell.length_c   1.000
_cell.angle_alpha   90.00
_cell.angle_beta   90.00
_cell.angle_gamma   90.00
#
_symmetry.space_group_name_H-M   'P 1'
#
loop_
_entity.id
_entity.type
_entity.pdbx_description
1 polymer ?
#
loop_
_entity_poly.entity_id
_entity_poly.type
_entity_poly.pdbx_seq_one_letter_code
_entity_poly.pdbx_strand_id
1 'polypeptide(L)'
;MTTFIQLHLLTAYPAANLNRDDTGAPKTVVLGGAMRLRVSSQSLKRAWRTSALFEQALAGHIGIRSGRIAREAATILIEKGIEEKKAIEWAAKIADYLGKAKNDKKPKDPLTNAETEQLVHISPAEFDAVKALAHQLAEEKRAPKEEDLALLRKDRIAVDIAMFGRMLANKPEFNVEAACQVAHAFGVSETIVEDDFFTAVDDLRQASEDAGAGHLGETGFGSALFYTHICIDKDLLVENLGGDEALANQTIRAFTEAALKVSPTGKQNSFASRAYASWAMAEKGTEQPRSLAAAFYEPINGTRQLDVAVQRITTLRENMNTVYEQKTEYVSFDVMNKQGSMKDVLDFICA
;
A
#
# COMPACT_ATOMS: atom_id res chain seq x y z
N MET A 1 -9.76 17.10 -20.78
CA MET A 1 -10.70 16.21 -20.05
C MET A 1 -9.85 15.15 -19.40
N THR A 2 -10.03 14.92 -18.10
CA THR A 2 -9.18 13.98 -17.35
C THR A 2 -9.53 12.54 -17.70
N THR A 3 -8.53 11.70 -17.96
CA THR A 3 -8.72 10.27 -18.21
C THR A 3 -8.63 9.49 -16.90
N PHE A 4 -9.72 8.80 -16.55
CA PHE A 4 -9.80 7.94 -15.39
C PHE A 4 -9.79 6.46 -15.76
N ILE A 5 -9.10 5.66 -14.95
CA ILE A 5 -9.14 4.20 -14.98
C ILE A 5 -9.72 3.72 -13.66
N GLN A 6 -10.77 2.91 -13.73
CA GLN A 6 -11.43 2.34 -12.56
C GLN A 6 -11.27 0.82 -12.57
N LEU A 7 -10.85 0.25 -11.44
CA LEU A 7 -10.70 -1.20 -11.28
C LEU A 7 -11.67 -1.68 -10.21
N HIS A 8 -12.42 -2.73 -10.57
CA HIS A 8 -13.37 -3.43 -9.71
C HIS A 8 -12.90 -4.87 -9.59
N LEU A 9 -12.48 -5.28 -8.40
CA LEU A 9 -11.89 -6.60 -8.18
C LEU A 9 -12.72 -7.39 -7.19
N LEU A 10 -12.88 -8.69 -7.46
CA LEU A 10 -13.43 -9.67 -6.53
C LEU A 10 -12.38 -10.73 -6.22
N THR A 11 -11.92 -10.80 -4.98
CA THR A 11 -10.90 -11.76 -4.53
C THR A 11 -11.43 -12.59 -3.37
N ALA A 12 -11.50 -13.90 -3.57
CA ALA A 12 -11.89 -14.84 -2.52
C ALA A 12 -10.69 -15.17 -1.64
N TYR A 13 -10.82 -14.93 -0.34
CA TYR A 13 -9.87 -15.40 0.65
C TYR A 13 -10.55 -16.46 1.53
N PRO A 14 -9.90 -17.62 1.73
CA PRO A 14 -10.39 -18.65 2.67
C PRO A 14 -10.19 -18.16 4.12
N ALA A 15 -10.05 -19.06 5.08
CA ALA A 15 -9.68 -18.68 6.45
C ALA A 15 -8.39 -17.82 6.44
N ALA A 16 -8.48 -16.57 6.91
CA ALA A 16 -7.38 -15.63 6.92
C ALA A 16 -7.56 -14.52 7.97
N ASN A 17 -6.43 -13.94 8.39
CA ASN A 17 -6.39 -12.69 9.14
C ASN A 17 -5.45 -11.68 8.42
N LEU A 18 -5.91 -11.24 7.24
CA LEU A 18 -5.14 -10.41 6.29
C LEU A 18 -4.75 -9.05 6.88
N ASN A 19 -5.63 -8.47 7.69
CA ASN A 19 -5.43 -7.17 8.32
C ASN A 19 -6.17 -7.10 9.66
N ARG A 20 -5.41 -6.96 10.73
CA ARG A 20 -5.89 -6.91 12.11
C ARG A 20 -5.79 -5.54 12.77
N ASP A 21 -6.55 -5.34 13.82
CA ASP A 21 -6.40 -4.21 14.75
C ASP A 21 -5.30 -4.45 15.79
N ASP A 22 -5.24 -3.59 16.80
CA ASP A 22 -4.28 -3.61 17.90
C ASP A 22 -4.49 -4.77 18.89
N THR A 23 -5.69 -5.35 18.94
CA THR A 23 -6.02 -6.54 19.73
C THR A 23 -5.67 -7.85 19.01
N GLY A 24 -5.42 -7.77 17.70
CA GLY A 24 -5.12 -8.92 16.86
C GLY A 24 -6.33 -9.47 16.09
N ALA A 25 -7.53 -8.96 16.34
CA ALA A 25 -8.74 -9.35 15.65
C ALA A 25 -8.77 -8.85 14.19
N PRO A 26 -9.34 -9.62 13.24
CA PRO A 26 -9.57 -9.15 11.88
C PRO A 26 -10.39 -7.85 11.87
N LYS A 27 -9.98 -6.87 11.06
CA LYS A 27 -10.74 -5.63 10.94
C LYS A 27 -12.09 -5.88 10.28
N THR A 28 -13.14 -5.28 10.82
CA THR A 28 -14.50 -5.35 10.29
C THR A 28 -15.03 -3.98 9.88
N VAL A 29 -16.20 -3.99 9.22
CA VAL A 29 -17.03 -2.81 8.91
C VAL A 29 -18.49 -3.24 8.89
N VAL A 30 -19.40 -2.33 9.29
CA VAL A 30 -20.84 -2.52 9.10
C VAL A 30 -21.25 -1.81 7.82
N LEU A 31 -21.79 -2.56 6.85
CA LEU A 31 -22.30 -2.02 5.58
C LEU A 31 -23.67 -2.62 5.28
N GLY A 32 -24.67 -1.75 5.08
CA GLY A 32 -26.06 -2.14 4.86
C GLY A 32 -26.64 -3.00 5.99
N GLY A 33 -26.21 -2.75 7.23
CA GLY A 33 -26.70 -3.46 8.42
C GLY A 33 -25.97 -4.76 8.76
N ALA A 34 -25.09 -5.27 7.89
CA ALA A 34 -24.34 -6.50 8.13
C ALA A 34 -22.87 -6.24 8.46
N MET A 35 -22.32 -7.00 9.42
CA MET A 35 -20.89 -6.99 9.74
C MET A 35 -20.11 -7.76 8.67
N ARG A 36 -19.01 -7.17 8.18
CA ARG A 36 -18.18 -7.73 7.11
C ARG A 36 -16.71 -7.58 7.45
N LEU A 37 -15.88 -8.52 7.00
CA LEU A 37 -14.44 -8.33 7.02
C LEU A 37 -14.04 -7.13 6.16
N ARG A 38 -12.99 -6.44 6.58
CA ARG A 38 -12.43 -5.27 5.89
C ARG A 38 -10.91 -5.36 5.84
N VAL A 39 -10.34 -5.13 4.66
CA VAL A 39 -8.90 -4.87 4.51
C VAL A 39 -8.69 -3.39 4.27
N SER A 40 -7.85 -2.77 5.10
CA SER A 40 -7.60 -1.34 4.99
C SER A 40 -6.81 -0.95 3.73
N SER A 41 -7.11 0.21 3.16
CA SER A 41 -6.46 0.67 1.92
C SER A 41 -4.95 0.81 2.09
N GLN A 42 -4.46 1.18 3.27
CA GLN A 42 -3.03 1.22 3.58
C GLN A 42 -2.37 -0.16 3.58
N SER A 43 -3.09 -1.21 4.01
CA SER A 43 -2.58 -2.58 3.97
C SER A 43 -2.43 -3.06 2.52
N LEU A 44 -3.45 -2.78 1.70
CA LEU A 44 -3.46 -3.08 0.26
C LEU A 44 -2.33 -2.32 -0.47
N LYS A 45 -2.29 -0.98 -0.35
CA LYS A 45 -1.27 -0.13 -0.97
C LYS A 45 0.15 -0.57 -0.60
N ARG A 46 0.38 -0.92 0.67
CA ARG A 46 1.69 -1.41 1.11
C ARG A 46 2.01 -2.77 0.48
N ALA A 47 1.07 -3.72 0.50
CA ALA A 47 1.27 -5.05 -0.06
C ALA A 47 1.65 -4.98 -1.55
N TRP A 48 0.99 -4.10 -2.32
CA TRP A 48 1.24 -3.94 -3.74
C TRP A 48 2.57 -3.22 -4.03
N ARG A 49 2.83 -2.07 -3.39
CA ARG A 49 4.03 -1.26 -3.67
C ARG A 49 5.34 -1.90 -3.21
N THR A 50 5.29 -2.81 -2.24
CA THR A 50 6.47 -3.57 -1.76
C THR A 50 6.45 -5.02 -2.24
N SER A 51 5.72 -5.31 -3.31
CA SER A 51 5.71 -6.63 -3.91
C SER A 51 6.90 -6.78 -4.85
N ALA A 52 7.46 -7.99 -4.94
CA ALA A 52 8.55 -8.27 -5.87
C ALA A 52 8.18 -7.92 -7.32
N LEU A 53 6.90 -8.11 -7.69
CA LEU A 53 6.38 -7.76 -9.02
C LEU A 53 6.51 -6.25 -9.28
N PHE A 54 6.04 -5.42 -8.34
CA PHE A 54 6.09 -3.97 -8.47
C PHE A 54 7.54 -3.46 -8.40
N GLU A 55 8.34 -4.02 -7.49
CA GLU A 55 9.76 -3.68 -7.31
C GLU A 55 10.60 -3.99 -8.55
N GLN A 56 10.42 -5.15 -9.17
CA GLN A 56 11.12 -5.51 -10.40
C GLN A 56 10.69 -4.64 -11.58
N ALA A 57 9.39 -4.37 -11.70
CA ALA A 57 8.87 -3.58 -12.80
C ALA A 57 9.28 -2.10 -12.73
N LEU A 58 9.51 -1.54 -11.53
CA LEU A 58 9.75 -0.12 -11.32
C LEU A 58 11.06 0.15 -10.57
N ALA A 59 12.04 -0.73 -10.75
CA ALA A 59 13.33 -0.65 -10.11
C ALA A 59 13.98 0.73 -10.31
N GLY A 60 14.47 1.34 -9.23
CA GLY A 60 15.07 2.67 -9.25
C GLY A 60 14.08 3.84 -9.23
N HIS A 61 12.77 3.58 -9.30
CA HIS A 61 11.72 4.62 -9.26
C HIS A 61 10.82 4.55 -8.02
N ILE A 62 11.09 3.63 -7.09
CA ILE A 62 10.25 3.44 -5.88
C ILE A 62 10.82 4.22 -4.70
N GLY A 63 9.94 4.94 -4.00
CA GLY A 63 10.29 5.76 -2.86
C GLY A 63 10.49 4.97 -1.58
N ILE A 64 11.30 5.52 -0.69
CA ILE A 64 11.59 4.96 0.62
C ILE A 64 10.79 5.74 1.66
N ARG A 65 10.02 5.00 2.48
CA ARG A 65 9.31 5.55 3.64
C ARG A 65 10.00 5.14 4.92
N SER A 66 10.67 6.08 5.58
CA SER A 66 11.49 5.78 6.77
C SER A 66 11.65 7.01 7.65
N GLY A 67 11.78 6.81 8.97
CA GLY A 67 12.27 7.84 9.89
C GLY A 67 13.80 7.91 9.96
N ARG A 68 14.49 6.98 9.27
CA ARG A 68 15.94 6.77 9.36
C ARG A 68 16.73 7.36 8.19
N ILE A 69 16.13 8.22 7.38
CA ILE A 69 16.80 8.77 6.21
C ILE A 69 18.07 9.53 6.60
N ALA A 70 17.98 10.46 7.56
CA ALA A 70 19.13 11.23 8.01
C ALA A 70 20.12 10.41 8.86
N ARG A 71 19.67 9.30 9.46
CA ARG A 71 20.55 8.33 10.12
C ARG A 71 21.57 7.72 9.15
N GLU A 72 21.19 7.49 7.90
CA GLU A 72 22.14 7.02 6.87
C GLU A 72 23.23 8.06 6.61
N ALA A 73 22.90 9.36 6.58
CA ALA A 73 23.90 10.42 6.50
C ALA A 73 24.83 10.43 7.72
N ALA A 74 24.31 10.26 8.94
CA ALA A 74 25.15 10.13 10.14
C ALA A 74 26.11 8.95 10.04
N THR A 75 25.64 7.80 9.56
CA THR A 75 26.45 6.58 9.38
C THR A 75 27.60 6.82 8.40
N ILE A 76 27.30 7.43 7.24
CA ILE A 76 28.33 7.80 6.24
C ILE A 76 29.38 8.75 6.84
N LEU A 77 28.95 9.75 7.60
CA LEU A 77 29.86 10.72 8.24
C LEU A 77 30.82 10.03 9.23
N ILE A 78 30.30 9.11 10.06
CA ILE A 78 31.09 8.35 11.03
C ILE A 78 32.10 7.44 10.33
N GLU A 79 31.66 6.69 9.31
CA GLU A 79 32.53 5.81 8.52
C GLU A 79 33.66 6.57 7.82
N LYS A 80 33.43 7.84 7.47
CA LYS A 80 34.43 8.73 6.86
C LYS A 80 35.29 9.47 7.90
N GLY A 81 35.16 9.15 9.19
CA GLY A 81 36.02 9.64 10.26
C GLY A 81 35.59 10.96 10.90
N ILE A 82 34.33 11.39 10.71
CA ILE A 82 33.76 12.48 11.51
C ILE A 82 33.43 11.95 12.91
N GLU A 83 33.77 12.74 13.93
CA GLU A 83 33.43 12.45 15.32
C GLU A 83 31.92 12.19 15.48
N GLU A 84 31.54 11.08 16.12
CA GLU A 84 30.15 10.61 16.24
C GLU A 84 29.18 11.69 16.71
N LYS A 85 29.56 12.46 17.74
CA LYS A 85 28.74 13.55 18.26
C LYS A 85 28.45 14.62 17.21
N LYS A 86 29.44 14.97 16.38
CA LYS A 86 29.28 15.94 15.28
C LYS A 86 28.47 15.35 14.14
N ALA A 87 28.70 14.09 13.79
CA ALA A 87 27.93 13.41 12.75
C ALA A 87 26.43 13.37 13.07
N ILE A 88 26.08 13.08 14.34
CA ILE A 88 24.69 13.12 14.81
C ILE A 88 24.14 14.55 14.76
N GLU A 89 24.89 15.55 15.21
CA GLU A 89 24.45 16.96 15.17
C GLU A 89 24.19 17.44 13.72
N TRP A 90 25.06 17.06 12.78
CA TRP A 90 24.91 17.43 11.37
C TRP A 90 23.74 16.71 10.72
N ALA A 91 23.58 15.42 11.01
CA ALA A 91 22.45 14.63 10.54
C ALA A 91 21.12 15.09 11.15
N ALA A 92 21.10 15.57 12.39
CA ALA A 92 19.90 16.14 13.01
C ALA A 92 19.38 17.35 12.21
N LYS A 93 20.27 18.19 11.65
CA LYS A 93 19.87 19.29 10.75
C LYS A 93 19.24 18.78 9.44
N ILE A 94 19.75 17.66 8.91
CA ILE A 94 19.15 16.99 7.75
C ILE A 94 17.77 16.41 8.12
N ALA A 95 17.65 15.79 9.30
CA ALA A 95 16.39 15.27 9.81
C ALA A 95 15.34 16.38 9.99
N ASP A 96 15.72 17.52 10.57
CA ASP A 96 14.86 18.70 10.75
C ASP A 96 14.44 19.36 9.43
N TYR A 97 15.25 19.21 8.38
CA TYR A 97 14.85 19.66 7.04
C TYR A 97 13.78 18.74 6.44
N LEU A 98 13.94 17.43 6.56
CA LEU A 98 13.03 16.42 5.99
C LEU A 98 11.73 16.27 6.78
N GLY A 99 11.78 16.48 8.10
CA GLY A 99 10.67 16.31 9.03
C GLY A 99 11.02 16.97 10.38
N LYS A 100 10.47 16.49 11.49
CA LYS A 100 10.90 16.94 12.82
C LYS A 100 11.95 15.97 13.36
N ALA A 101 13.15 16.42 13.67
CA ALA A 101 14.18 15.55 14.27
C ALA A 101 13.75 15.09 15.67
N LYS A 102 14.13 13.86 16.02
CA LYS A 102 13.97 13.36 17.39
C LYS A 102 14.91 14.09 18.33
N ASN A 103 14.43 14.34 19.55
CA ASN A 103 15.21 14.94 20.61
C ASN A 103 15.05 14.12 21.90
N ASP A 104 15.68 12.94 21.91
CA ASP A 104 15.76 12.09 23.10
C ASP A 104 16.98 12.51 23.95
N LYS A 105 16.72 12.81 25.23
CA LYS A 105 17.75 13.20 26.20
C LYS A 105 18.60 12.01 26.67
N LYS A 106 18.09 10.78 26.58
CA LYS A 106 18.78 9.54 26.97
C LYS A 106 18.49 8.43 25.96
N PRO A 107 18.95 8.57 24.71
CA PRO A 107 18.67 7.58 23.67
C PRO A 107 19.40 6.26 23.99
N LYS A 108 18.71 5.13 23.81
CA LYS A 108 19.34 3.80 23.91
C LYS A 108 20.33 3.55 22.77
N ASP A 109 20.08 4.17 21.62
CA ASP A 109 20.91 4.13 20.43
C ASP A 109 21.37 5.56 20.09
N PRO A 110 22.69 5.85 20.07
CA PRO A 110 23.20 7.20 19.84
C PRO A 110 22.66 7.88 18.58
N LEU A 111 22.38 7.10 17.52
CA LEU A 111 21.88 7.61 16.24
C LEU A 111 20.38 7.95 16.26
N THR A 112 19.66 7.72 17.36
CA THR A 112 18.22 8.02 17.47
C THR A 112 17.92 9.50 17.17
N ASN A 113 18.80 10.42 17.58
CA ASN A 113 18.62 11.86 17.36
C ASN A 113 18.97 12.30 15.92
N ALA A 114 19.44 11.39 15.07
CA ALA A 114 19.57 11.59 13.63
C ALA A 114 18.33 11.09 12.84
N GLU A 115 17.28 10.63 13.54
CA GLU A 115 16.03 10.18 12.95
C GLU A 115 14.94 11.25 13.05
N THR A 116 13.93 11.17 12.20
CA THR A 116 12.72 11.99 12.29
C THR A 116 11.67 11.35 13.21
N GLU A 117 10.87 12.17 13.89
CA GLU A 117 9.74 11.72 14.72
C GLU A 117 8.67 11.04 13.86
N GLN A 118 8.34 11.65 12.71
CA GLN A 118 7.40 11.09 11.73
C GLN A 118 8.15 10.33 10.63
N LEU A 119 7.49 9.37 10.01
CA LEU A 119 8.01 8.75 8.79
C LEU A 119 7.95 9.75 7.64
N VAL A 120 9.07 9.96 6.96
CA VAL A 120 9.13 10.72 5.71
C VAL A 120 9.13 9.75 4.52
N HIS A 121 8.52 10.14 3.41
CA HIS A 121 8.52 9.37 2.17
C HIS A 121 9.28 10.17 1.12
N ILE A 122 10.42 9.65 0.69
CA ILE A 122 11.32 10.32 -0.25
C ILE A 122 11.57 9.47 -1.48
N SER A 123 11.86 10.12 -2.60
CA SER A 123 12.29 9.50 -3.85
C SER A 123 13.73 9.00 -3.76
N PRO A 124 14.14 8.06 -4.64
CA PRO A 124 15.54 7.66 -4.79
C PRO A 124 16.49 8.83 -5.02
N ALA A 125 16.10 9.81 -5.85
CA ALA A 125 16.93 10.98 -6.14
C ALA A 125 17.16 11.87 -4.91
N GLU A 126 16.13 12.06 -4.07
CA GLU A 126 16.26 12.78 -2.80
C GLU A 126 17.13 12.00 -1.81
N PHE A 127 17.01 10.67 -1.78
CA PHE A 127 17.85 9.83 -0.92
C PHE A 127 19.32 9.84 -1.35
N ASP A 128 19.59 9.81 -2.66
CA ASP A 128 20.93 9.95 -3.20
C ASP A 128 21.52 11.33 -2.91
N ALA A 129 20.71 12.41 -2.94
CA ALA A 129 21.14 13.74 -2.53
C ALA A 129 21.56 13.78 -1.05
N VAL A 130 20.81 13.13 -0.16
CA VAL A 130 21.17 13.01 1.27
C VAL A 130 22.53 12.33 1.44
N LYS A 131 22.76 11.21 0.74
CA LYS A 131 24.04 10.47 0.81
C LYS A 131 25.20 11.29 0.21
N ALA A 132 24.97 11.93 -0.93
CA ALA A 132 25.97 12.78 -1.58
C ALA A 132 26.37 13.96 -0.68
N LEU A 133 25.39 14.60 -0.05
CA LEU A 133 25.65 15.64 0.94
C LEU A 133 26.48 15.10 2.11
N ALA A 134 26.14 13.92 2.65
CA ALA A 134 26.90 13.32 3.75
C ALA A 134 28.38 13.09 3.37
N HIS A 135 28.65 12.62 2.14
CA HIS A 135 30.00 12.47 1.62
C HIS A 135 30.73 13.81 1.50
N GLN A 136 30.08 14.83 0.93
CA GLN A 136 30.66 16.16 0.79
C GLN A 136 31.01 16.78 2.15
N LEU A 137 30.11 16.70 3.13
CA LEU A 137 30.33 17.22 4.48
C LEU A 137 31.47 16.48 5.21
N ALA A 138 31.64 15.19 4.95
CA ALA A 138 32.75 14.42 5.49
C ALA A 138 34.10 14.88 4.92
N GLU A 139 34.17 15.11 3.60
CA GLU A 139 35.38 15.58 2.91
C GLU A 139 35.76 17.00 3.35
N GLU A 140 34.78 17.90 3.43
CA GLU A 140 34.98 19.29 3.82
C GLU A 140 35.11 19.48 5.34
N LYS A 141 34.80 18.43 6.14
CA LYS A 141 34.84 18.42 7.61
C LYS A 141 34.09 19.60 8.25
N ARG A 142 32.93 19.94 7.69
CA ARG A 142 32.09 21.04 8.16
C ARG A 142 30.63 20.62 8.34
N ALA A 143 29.92 21.40 9.15
CA ALA A 143 28.47 21.27 9.28
C ALA A 143 27.74 21.66 7.97
N PRO A 144 26.52 21.13 7.73
CA PRO A 144 25.67 21.59 6.65
C PRO A 144 25.25 23.05 6.86
N LYS A 145 25.27 23.80 5.77
CA LYS A 145 24.72 25.15 5.64
C LYS A 145 23.27 25.06 5.15
N GLU A 146 22.51 26.14 5.28
CA GLU A 146 21.10 26.17 4.82
C GLU A 146 20.96 25.83 3.32
N GLU A 147 21.89 26.30 2.50
CA GLU A 147 21.91 26.03 1.06
C GLU A 147 22.12 24.55 0.72
N ASP A 148 22.89 23.82 1.54
CA ASP A 148 23.15 22.40 1.34
C ASP A 148 21.89 21.54 1.61
N LEU A 149 20.98 22.04 2.44
CA LEU A 149 19.82 21.29 2.91
C LEU A 149 18.69 21.22 1.89
N ALA A 150 18.79 21.85 0.71
CA ALA A 150 17.81 21.79 -0.36
C ALA A 150 17.73 20.39 -1.03
N LEU A 151 17.32 19.39 -0.25
CA LEU A 151 17.40 17.96 -0.59
C LEU A 151 16.12 17.44 -1.25
N LEU A 152 14.97 18.08 -0.96
CA LEU A 152 13.68 17.70 -1.52
C LEU A 152 13.55 18.19 -2.95
N ARG A 153 12.87 17.40 -3.77
CA ARG A 153 12.73 17.64 -5.22
C ARG A 153 11.27 17.66 -5.64
N LYS A 154 11.01 18.45 -6.70
CA LYS A 154 9.74 18.45 -7.45
C LYS A 154 9.86 17.63 -8.74
N ASP A 155 11.07 17.49 -9.26
CA ASP A 155 11.40 16.62 -10.37
C ASP A 155 11.74 15.20 -9.87
N ARG A 156 11.64 14.22 -10.77
CA ARG A 156 12.06 12.82 -10.53
C ARG A 156 11.42 12.20 -9.28
N ILE A 157 10.13 12.47 -9.08
CA ILE A 157 9.34 11.92 -8.00
C ILE A 157 9.24 10.40 -8.16
N ALA A 158 9.25 9.68 -7.04
CA ALA A 158 9.05 8.24 -7.04
C ALA A 158 7.60 7.87 -7.43
N VAL A 159 7.44 6.77 -8.15
CA VAL A 159 6.15 6.30 -8.66
C VAL A 159 5.12 6.05 -7.56
N ASP A 160 5.54 5.51 -6.40
CA ASP A 160 4.63 5.27 -5.29
C ASP A 160 4.24 6.55 -4.53
N ILE A 161 5.05 7.61 -4.60
CA ILE A 161 4.70 8.95 -4.16
C ILE A 161 3.72 9.60 -5.15
N ALA A 162 4.00 9.52 -6.45
CA ALA A 162 3.13 10.06 -7.50
C ALA A 162 1.73 9.42 -7.47
N MET A 163 1.65 8.12 -7.18
CA MET A 163 0.39 7.41 -7.04
C MET A 163 -0.35 7.72 -5.74
N PHE A 164 0.34 7.67 -4.59
CA PHE A 164 -0.34 7.69 -3.28
C PHE A 164 -0.20 8.98 -2.50
N GLY A 165 0.44 9.97 -3.10
CA GLY A 165 0.70 11.28 -2.54
C GLY A 165 1.80 11.29 -1.49
N ARG A 166 2.24 12.51 -1.18
CA ARG A 166 3.19 12.81 -0.11
C ARG A 166 2.74 14.06 0.61
N MET A 167 2.77 14.02 1.94
CA MET A 167 2.52 15.17 2.81
C MET A 167 3.73 15.41 3.70
N LEU A 168 4.26 16.63 3.67
CA LEU A 168 5.36 17.14 4.49
C LEU A 168 4.88 18.40 5.21
N ALA A 169 4.61 18.29 6.50
CA ALA A 169 3.98 19.37 7.27
C ALA A 169 4.81 20.67 7.29
N ASN A 170 6.14 20.56 7.41
CA ASN A 170 7.05 21.71 7.47
C ASN A 170 7.40 22.26 6.08
N LYS A 171 7.06 21.52 5.01
CA LYS A 171 7.48 21.78 3.63
C LYS A 171 6.33 21.50 2.64
N PRO A 172 5.18 22.16 2.80
CA PRO A 172 3.99 21.89 2.00
C PRO A 172 4.20 22.12 0.49
N GLU A 173 5.18 22.94 0.11
CA GLU A 173 5.56 23.19 -1.28
C GLU A 173 6.09 21.95 -2.02
N PHE A 174 6.46 20.89 -1.29
CA PHE A 174 6.88 19.58 -1.81
C PHE A 174 5.82 18.49 -1.63
N ASN A 175 4.60 18.85 -1.23
CA ASN A 175 3.49 17.92 -1.21
C ASN A 175 3.16 17.45 -2.62
N VAL A 176 2.74 16.20 -2.72
CA VAL A 176 2.35 15.58 -3.99
C VAL A 176 0.92 15.10 -3.81
N GLU A 177 0.03 15.54 -4.69
CA GLU A 177 -1.34 15.06 -4.74
C GLU A 177 -1.39 13.62 -5.27
N ALA A 178 -2.24 12.79 -4.69
CA ALA A 178 -2.30 11.37 -5.03
C ALA A 178 -3.11 11.15 -6.30
N ALA A 179 -2.49 10.58 -7.34
CA ALA A 179 -3.20 10.19 -8.56
C ALA A 179 -4.07 8.93 -8.41
N CYS A 180 -3.84 8.12 -7.37
CA CYS A 180 -4.53 6.85 -7.14
C CYS A 180 -5.36 6.87 -5.85
N GLN A 181 -6.65 6.61 -6.00
CA GLN A 181 -7.62 6.45 -4.92
C GLN A 181 -7.88 4.95 -4.71
N VAL A 182 -7.55 4.42 -3.53
CA VAL A 182 -7.75 3.01 -3.18
C VAL A 182 -8.76 2.92 -2.04
N ALA A 183 -9.90 2.29 -2.28
CA ALA A 183 -10.91 2.05 -1.25
C ALA A 183 -10.45 0.98 -0.25
N HIS A 184 -11.06 0.96 0.93
CA HIS A 184 -10.98 -0.21 1.80
C HIS A 184 -11.71 -1.36 1.10
N ALA A 185 -11.08 -2.54 1.03
CA ALA A 185 -11.77 -3.72 0.55
C ALA A 185 -12.68 -4.27 1.65
N PHE A 186 -13.83 -4.81 1.28
CA PHE A 186 -14.78 -5.38 2.23
C PHE A 186 -15.45 -6.63 1.69
N GLY A 187 -15.87 -7.53 2.58
CA GLY A 187 -16.62 -8.74 2.23
C GLY A 187 -17.99 -8.41 1.60
N VAL A 188 -18.34 -9.06 0.49
CA VAL A 188 -19.66 -8.85 -0.16
C VAL A 188 -20.83 -9.48 0.60
N SER A 189 -20.53 -10.36 1.55
CA SER A 189 -21.46 -11.09 2.40
C SER A 189 -21.21 -10.79 3.87
N GLU A 190 -22.22 -11.00 4.71
CA GLU A 190 -22.04 -10.98 6.15
C GLU A 190 -20.96 -11.98 6.57
N THR A 191 -20.10 -11.60 7.50
CA THR A 191 -19.00 -12.45 7.98
C THR A 191 -18.96 -12.48 9.49
N ILE A 192 -18.88 -13.71 10.02
CA ILE A 192 -18.61 -13.96 11.43
C ILE A 192 -17.09 -14.09 11.58
N VAL A 193 -16.53 -13.41 12.58
CA VAL A 193 -15.15 -13.64 12.99
C VAL A 193 -15.14 -14.87 13.89
N GLU A 194 -14.33 -15.86 13.53
CA GLU A 194 -14.16 -17.10 14.27
C GLU A 194 -12.87 -17.03 15.09
N ASP A 195 -12.87 -17.63 16.28
CA ASP A 195 -11.72 -17.65 17.17
C ASP A 195 -11.00 -19.01 17.09
N ASP A 196 -9.71 -18.98 16.78
CA ASP A 196 -8.83 -20.16 16.79
C ASP A 196 -8.07 -20.23 18.11
N PHE A 197 -8.39 -21.24 18.94
CA PHE A 197 -7.66 -21.54 20.18
C PHE A 197 -6.51 -22.50 19.89
N PHE A 198 -5.28 -22.04 20.11
CA PHE A 198 -4.08 -22.84 19.82
C PHE A 198 -3.18 -22.97 21.04
N THR A 199 -2.41 -24.06 21.05
CA THR A 199 -1.42 -24.34 22.10
C THR A 199 -0.02 -24.46 21.52
N ALA A 200 0.99 -24.07 22.29
CA ALA A 200 2.37 -24.43 22.01
C ALA A 200 2.77 -25.56 22.97
N VAL A 201 3.10 -26.72 22.41
CA VAL A 201 3.51 -27.90 23.19
C VAL A 201 5.01 -27.84 23.44
N ASP A 202 5.41 -28.22 24.65
CA ASP A 202 6.83 -28.34 25.03
C ASP A 202 7.27 -29.80 24.82
N ASP A 203 8.08 -30.02 23.77
CA ASP A 203 8.53 -31.36 23.36
C ASP A 203 9.38 -32.07 24.43
N LEU A 204 9.95 -31.35 25.41
CA LEU A 204 10.81 -31.93 26.45
C LEU A 204 10.09 -32.20 27.77
N ARG A 205 8.83 -31.79 27.93
CA ARG A 205 8.04 -32.10 29.14
C ARG A 205 7.52 -33.55 29.12
N GLN A 206 7.68 -34.25 30.25
CA GLN A 206 7.22 -35.62 30.40
C GLN A 206 5.69 -35.67 30.60
N ALA A 207 5.04 -36.67 29.99
CA ALA A 207 3.58 -36.82 29.98
C ALA A 207 2.93 -37.00 31.38
N SER A 208 3.71 -37.32 32.41
CA SER A 208 3.23 -37.59 33.78
C SER A 208 3.12 -36.36 34.69
N GLU A 209 3.55 -35.17 34.26
CA GLU A 209 3.59 -33.95 35.10
C GLU A 209 2.64 -32.84 34.60
N ASP A 210 1.42 -33.20 34.20
CA ASP A 210 0.54 -32.38 33.35
C ASP A 210 1.16 -32.15 31.96
N ALA A 211 0.68 -32.91 30.96
CA ALA A 211 0.94 -32.71 29.54
C ALA A 211 0.28 -31.41 29.01
N GLY A 212 0.36 -30.34 29.80
CA GLY A 212 -0.28 -29.05 29.60
C GLY A 212 0.50 -28.21 28.62
N ALA A 213 -0.23 -27.60 27.69
CA ALA A 213 0.24 -26.58 26.78
C ALA A 213 1.17 -25.58 27.50
N GLY A 214 2.40 -25.43 27.00
CA GLY A 214 3.34 -24.40 27.50
C GLY A 214 2.84 -22.98 27.26
N HIS A 215 1.88 -22.81 26.35
CA HIS A 215 1.15 -21.58 26.09
C HIS A 215 -0.23 -21.91 25.51
N LEU A 216 -1.27 -21.18 25.94
CA LEU A 216 -2.59 -21.14 25.30
C LEU A 216 -2.78 -19.74 24.73
N GLY A 217 -3.13 -19.66 23.45
CA GLY A 217 -3.37 -18.42 22.74
C GLY A 217 -4.67 -18.48 21.93
N GLU A 218 -5.12 -17.31 21.50
CA GLU A 218 -6.32 -17.13 20.69
C GLU A 218 -5.99 -16.25 19.48
N THR A 219 -6.59 -16.54 18.32
CA THR A 219 -6.46 -15.69 17.14
C THR A 219 -7.75 -15.69 16.34
N GLY A 220 -8.36 -14.51 16.18
CA GLY A 220 -9.49 -14.32 15.29
C GLY A 220 -9.12 -14.48 13.81
N PHE A 221 -10.00 -15.10 13.03
CA PHE A 221 -9.89 -15.24 11.57
C PHE A 221 -11.28 -15.18 10.92
N GLY A 222 -11.31 -15.16 9.59
CA GLY A 222 -12.54 -15.35 8.84
C GLY A 222 -12.27 -15.57 7.36
N SER A 223 -13.34 -15.81 6.60
CA SER A 223 -13.27 -15.99 5.14
C SER A 223 -14.30 -15.09 4.46
N ALA A 224 -13.97 -14.55 3.29
CA ALA A 224 -14.89 -13.73 2.52
C ALA A 224 -14.46 -13.57 1.07
N LEU A 225 -15.44 -13.30 0.21
CA LEU A 225 -15.22 -12.70 -1.10
C LEU A 225 -15.14 -11.18 -0.95
N PHE A 226 -13.97 -10.59 -1.20
CA PHE A 226 -13.74 -9.17 -1.02
C PHE A 226 -13.96 -8.40 -2.31
N TYR A 227 -14.73 -7.31 -2.24
CA TYR A 227 -14.79 -6.29 -3.26
C TYR A 227 -13.73 -5.21 -3.00
N THR A 228 -12.94 -4.89 -4.03
CA THR A 228 -11.94 -3.81 -4.02
C THR A 228 -12.22 -2.83 -5.16
N HIS A 229 -12.21 -1.54 -4.85
CA HIS A 229 -12.34 -0.46 -5.82
C HIS A 229 -11.08 0.40 -5.84
N ILE A 230 -10.58 0.69 -7.04
CA ILE A 230 -9.42 1.54 -7.28
C ILE A 230 -9.78 2.51 -8.40
N CYS A 231 -9.47 3.80 -8.22
CA CYS A 231 -9.57 4.80 -9.26
C CYS A 231 -8.20 5.44 -9.48
N ILE A 232 -7.80 5.59 -10.74
CA ILE A 232 -6.52 6.17 -11.15
C ILE A 232 -6.84 7.35 -12.08
N ASP A 233 -6.36 8.52 -11.70
CA ASP A 233 -6.27 9.68 -12.58
C ASP A 233 -4.98 9.55 -13.40
N LYS A 234 -5.11 9.16 -14.68
CA LYS A 234 -3.95 8.92 -15.55
C LYS A 234 -3.21 10.22 -15.83
N ASP A 235 -3.94 11.32 -16.04
CA ASP A 235 -3.33 12.60 -16.44
C ASP A 235 -2.57 13.22 -15.27
N LEU A 236 -3.12 13.16 -14.04
CA LEU A 236 -2.42 13.58 -12.84
C LEU A 236 -1.20 12.69 -12.55
N LEU A 237 -1.28 11.38 -12.84
CA LEU A 237 -0.11 10.50 -12.69
C LEU A 237 1.01 10.90 -13.64
N VAL A 238 0.69 11.19 -14.90
CA VAL A 238 1.66 11.68 -15.90
C VAL A 238 2.26 13.02 -15.46
N GLU A 239 1.44 13.95 -14.96
CA GLU A 239 1.89 15.23 -14.42
C GLU A 239 2.86 15.04 -13.23
N ASN A 240 2.47 14.22 -12.26
CA ASN A 240 3.30 13.91 -11.08
C ASN A 240 4.64 13.24 -11.45
N LEU A 241 4.71 12.56 -12.60
CA LEU A 241 5.92 11.93 -13.13
C LEU A 241 6.68 12.84 -14.12
N GLY A 242 6.36 14.14 -14.15
CA GLY A 242 7.07 15.13 -14.97
C GLY A 242 6.79 15.00 -16.47
N GLY A 243 5.64 14.47 -16.85
CA GLY A 243 5.25 14.25 -18.25
C GLY A 243 5.71 12.92 -18.84
N ASP A 244 6.29 12.02 -18.03
CA ASP A 244 6.74 10.70 -18.49
C ASP A 244 5.57 9.72 -18.62
N GLU A 245 4.91 9.75 -19.77
CA GLU A 245 3.79 8.86 -20.08
C GLU A 245 4.19 7.38 -20.13
N ALA A 246 5.41 7.07 -20.57
CA ALA A 246 5.89 5.70 -20.63
C ALA A 246 6.01 5.09 -19.22
N LEU A 247 6.62 5.84 -18.29
CA LEU A 247 6.72 5.45 -16.89
C LEU A 247 5.34 5.38 -16.22
N ALA A 248 4.42 6.30 -16.54
CA ALA A 248 3.05 6.26 -16.03
C ALA A 248 2.32 4.99 -16.47
N ASN A 249 2.38 4.63 -17.76
CA ASN A 249 1.76 3.41 -18.29
C ASN A 249 2.39 2.14 -17.69
N GLN A 250 3.73 2.09 -17.57
CA GLN A 250 4.43 1.00 -16.90
C GLN A 250 4.00 0.86 -15.42
N THR A 251 3.81 2.00 -14.75
CA THR A 251 3.36 2.06 -13.35
C THR A 251 1.93 1.55 -13.20
N ILE A 252 1.00 2.02 -14.04
CA ILE A 252 -0.41 1.58 -14.05
C ILE A 252 -0.49 0.08 -14.30
N ARG A 253 0.30 -0.43 -15.25
CA ARG A 253 0.36 -1.86 -15.58
C ARG A 253 0.85 -2.69 -14.39
N ALA A 254 2.00 -2.34 -13.83
CA ALA A 254 2.60 -3.05 -12.69
C ALA A 254 1.70 -2.99 -11.45
N PHE A 255 1.08 -1.84 -11.20
CA PHE A 255 0.15 -1.66 -10.09
C PHE A 255 -1.09 -2.53 -10.24
N THR A 256 -1.71 -2.52 -11.43
CA THR A 256 -2.91 -3.33 -11.70
C THR A 256 -2.60 -4.81 -11.59
N GLU A 257 -1.47 -5.26 -12.14
CA GLU A 257 -1.05 -6.65 -12.02
C GLU A 257 -0.78 -7.05 -10.56
N ALA A 258 -0.15 -6.16 -9.77
CA ALA A 258 0.03 -6.39 -8.34
C ALA A 258 -1.33 -6.44 -7.60
N ALA A 259 -2.28 -5.57 -7.92
CA ALA A 259 -3.62 -5.57 -7.33
C ALA A 259 -4.40 -6.86 -7.59
N LEU A 260 -4.19 -7.47 -8.76
CA LEU A 260 -4.83 -8.73 -9.16
C LEU A 260 -4.18 -9.98 -8.54
N LYS A 261 -2.88 -9.95 -8.23
CA LYS A 261 -2.10 -11.14 -7.84
C LYS A 261 -1.57 -11.15 -6.40
N VAL A 262 -1.44 -9.98 -5.78
CA VAL A 262 -0.72 -9.84 -4.50
C VAL A 262 -1.67 -9.59 -3.35
N SER A 263 -1.64 -10.52 -2.40
CA SER A 263 -2.41 -10.46 -1.15
C SER A 263 -1.62 -9.77 -0.02
N PRO A 264 -2.30 -9.15 0.96
CA PRO A 264 -1.66 -8.73 2.21
C PRO A 264 -0.97 -9.89 2.95
N THR A 265 0.11 -9.60 3.67
CA THR A 265 0.96 -10.61 4.34
C THR A 265 0.58 -10.88 5.80
N GLY A 266 -0.49 -10.25 6.31
CA GLY A 266 -0.94 -10.43 7.69
C GLY A 266 -1.28 -11.89 7.99
N LYS A 267 -0.62 -12.48 9.00
CA LYS A 267 -0.76 -13.90 9.43
C LYS A 267 -0.66 -14.91 8.27
N GLN A 268 -0.08 -14.53 7.13
CA GLN A 268 -0.05 -15.33 5.91
C GLN A 268 0.68 -16.67 6.07
N ASN A 269 1.66 -16.77 6.99
CA ASN A 269 2.36 -18.02 7.27
C ASN A 269 1.51 -19.01 8.09
N SER A 270 0.54 -18.53 8.86
CA SER A 270 -0.36 -19.37 9.65
C SER A 270 -1.55 -19.86 8.83
N PHE A 271 -2.00 -19.07 7.85
CA PHE A 271 -3.23 -19.34 7.09
C PHE A 271 -3.01 -19.70 5.61
N ALA A 272 -1.80 -19.56 5.07
CA ALA A 272 -1.50 -19.74 3.65
C ALA A 272 -2.45 -18.96 2.70
N SER A 273 -2.84 -17.74 3.11
CA SER A 273 -3.97 -16.98 2.56
C SER A 273 -3.70 -16.24 1.23
N ARG A 274 -2.78 -16.70 0.39
CA ARG A 274 -2.49 -16.04 -0.91
C ARG A 274 -3.57 -16.39 -1.93
N ALA A 275 -4.10 -15.40 -2.62
CA ALA A 275 -5.14 -15.57 -3.62
C ALA A 275 -5.00 -14.55 -4.76
N TYR A 276 -5.43 -14.96 -5.96
CA TYR A 276 -5.60 -14.08 -7.11
C TYR A 276 -7.06 -13.62 -7.21
N ALA A 277 -7.28 -12.47 -7.85
CA ALA A 277 -8.63 -12.01 -8.16
C ALA A 277 -9.37 -13.06 -8.99
N SER A 278 -10.56 -13.45 -8.53
CA SER A 278 -11.44 -14.40 -9.21
C SER A 278 -12.23 -13.74 -10.35
N TRP A 279 -12.43 -12.43 -10.24
CA TRP A 279 -13.03 -11.60 -11.28
C TRP A 279 -12.45 -10.19 -11.19
N ALA A 280 -12.31 -9.54 -12.35
CA ALA A 280 -11.95 -8.14 -12.41
C ALA A 280 -12.61 -7.45 -13.61
N MET A 281 -12.89 -6.16 -13.45
CA MET A 281 -13.31 -5.27 -14.53
C MET A 281 -12.53 -3.96 -14.44
N ALA A 282 -12.01 -3.53 -15.58
CA ALA A 282 -11.42 -2.21 -15.75
C ALA A 282 -12.36 -1.36 -16.61
N GLU A 283 -12.65 -0.16 -16.16
CA GLU A 283 -13.36 0.87 -16.95
C GLU A 283 -12.39 2.02 -17.25
N LYS A 284 -12.46 2.58 -18.46
CA LYS A 284 -11.63 3.72 -18.87
C LYS A 284 -12.49 4.77 -19.57
N GLY A 285 -12.30 6.04 -19.21
CA GLY A 285 -13.02 7.15 -19.84
C GLY A 285 -12.80 8.49 -19.14
N THR A 286 -13.53 9.50 -19.60
CA THR A 286 -13.48 10.87 -19.06
C THR A 286 -14.65 11.23 -18.14
N GLU A 287 -15.58 10.28 -17.97
CA GLU A 287 -16.70 10.40 -17.04
C GLU A 287 -16.21 10.42 -15.59
N GLN A 288 -17.00 11.03 -14.71
CA GLN A 288 -16.68 11.06 -13.28
C GLN A 288 -16.57 9.62 -12.72
N PRO A 289 -15.47 9.27 -12.03
CA PRO A 289 -15.32 7.96 -11.42
C PRO A 289 -16.38 7.67 -10.36
N ARG A 290 -16.86 6.43 -10.32
CA ARG A 290 -17.89 5.95 -9.40
C ARG A 290 -17.60 4.52 -8.91
N SER A 291 -17.67 4.34 -7.60
CA SER A 291 -17.61 3.00 -7.02
C SER A 291 -18.92 2.23 -7.26
N LEU A 292 -18.80 0.94 -7.57
CA LEU A 292 -19.92 0.02 -7.64
C LEU A 292 -20.24 -0.68 -6.30
N ALA A 293 -19.71 -0.17 -5.17
CA ALA A 293 -19.92 -0.74 -3.83
C ALA A 293 -21.41 -0.87 -3.45
N ALA A 294 -22.29 -0.02 -4.00
CA ALA A 294 -23.72 -0.09 -3.76
C ALA A 294 -24.36 -1.42 -4.21
N ALA A 295 -23.73 -2.16 -5.14
CA ALA A 295 -24.17 -3.50 -5.54
C ALA A 295 -24.15 -4.50 -4.37
N PHE A 296 -23.40 -4.18 -3.31
CA PHE A 296 -23.22 -5.00 -2.12
C PHE A 296 -23.78 -4.35 -0.87
N TYR A 297 -24.63 -3.30 -0.96
CA TYR A 297 -25.24 -2.72 0.23
C TYR A 297 -26.09 -3.77 0.95
N GLU A 298 -26.97 -4.46 0.24
CA GLU A 298 -27.60 -5.68 0.72
C GLU A 298 -26.55 -6.83 0.72
N PRO A 299 -26.29 -7.48 1.86
CA PRO A 299 -25.32 -8.58 1.92
C PRO A 299 -25.74 -9.74 1.02
N ILE A 300 -24.76 -10.36 0.34
CA ILE A 300 -25.02 -11.55 -0.47
C ILE A 300 -25.16 -12.77 0.46
N ASN A 301 -26.20 -13.56 0.24
CA ASN A 301 -26.46 -14.80 0.99
C ASN A 301 -26.32 -16.03 0.08
N GLY A 302 -26.13 -17.21 0.69
CA GLY A 302 -26.01 -18.49 -0.02
C GLY A 302 -24.58 -18.84 -0.45
N THR A 303 -24.45 -19.93 -1.21
CA THR A 303 -23.15 -20.54 -1.55
C THR A 303 -22.55 -20.05 -2.86
N ARG A 304 -23.36 -19.47 -3.76
CA ARG A 304 -22.92 -18.96 -5.09
C ARG A 304 -22.53 -17.48 -5.04
N GLN A 305 -21.79 -17.08 -4.01
CA GLN A 305 -21.54 -15.65 -3.74
C GLN A 305 -20.83 -14.94 -4.90
N LEU A 306 -19.87 -15.59 -5.56
CA LEU A 306 -19.13 -15.00 -6.67
C LEU A 306 -20.03 -14.73 -7.88
N ASP A 307 -20.85 -15.69 -8.31
CA ASP A 307 -21.77 -15.50 -9.43
C ASP A 307 -22.76 -14.36 -9.16
N VAL A 308 -23.34 -14.34 -7.95
CA VAL A 308 -24.27 -13.29 -7.53
C VAL A 308 -23.55 -11.93 -7.46
N ALA A 309 -22.31 -11.90 -7.00
CA ALA A 309 -21.53 -10.67 -6.92
C ALA A 309 -21.25 -10.10 -8.31
N VAL A 310 -20.81 -10.94 -9.25
CA VAL A 310 -20.59 -10.57 -10.66
C VAL A 310 -21.89 -10.10 -11.31
N GLN A 311 -23.01 -10.77 -11.07
CA GLN A 311 -24.31 -10.35 -11.59
C GLN A 311 -24.73 -8.98 -11.03
N ARG A 312 -24.66 -8.77 -9.71
CA ARG A 312 -25.08 -7.50 -9.08
C ARG A 312 -24.21 -6.32 -9.52
N ILE A 313 -22.89 -6.51 -9.59
CA ILE A 313 -21.96 -5.44 -9.95
C ILE A 313 -22.13 -5.02 -11.42
N THR A 314 -22.28 -5.98 -12.33
CA THR A 314 -22.49 -5.71 -13.77
C THR A 314 -23.88 -5.11 -14.01
N THR A 315 -24.92 -5.61 -13.35
CA THR A 315 -26.28 -5.03 -13.45
C THR A 315 -26.30 -3.58 -12.97
N LEU A 316 -25.67 -3.29 -11.82
CA LEU A 316 -25.61 -1.91 -11.32
C LEU A 316 -24.85 -1.00 -12.30
N ARG A 317 -23.76 -1.48 -12.87
CA ARG A 317 -23.00 -0.74 -13.88
C ARG A 317 -23.86 -0.40 -15.09
N GLU A 318 -24.56 -1.36 -15.68
CA GLU A 318 -25.42 -1.13 -16.85
C GLU A 318 -26.58 -0.18 -16.51
N ASN A 319 -27.18 -0.32 -15.33
CA ASN A 319 -28.21 0.59 -14.86
C ASN A 319 -27.69 2.01 -14.72
N MET A 320 -26.50 2.20 -14.13
CA MET A 320 -25.87 3.51 -14.02
C MET A 320 -25.54 4.08 -15.40
N ASN A 321 -24.98 3.29 -16.31
CA ASN A 321 -24.70 3.74 -17.68
C ASN A 321 -25.97 4.16 -18.43
N THR A 322 -27.07 3.43 -18.24
CA THR A 322 -28.36 3.77 -18.86
C THR A 322 -28.95 5.04 -18.25
N VAL A 323 -28.99 5.15 -16.93
CA VAL A 323 -29.64 6.27 -16.21
C VAL A 323 -28.84 7.57 -16.33
N TYR A 324 -27.51 7.49 -16.29
CA TYR A 324 -26.63 8.65 -16.41
C TYR A 324 -26.12 8.86 -17.84
N GLU A 325 -26.60 8.07 -18.80
CA GLU A 325 -26.21 8.13 -20.22
C GLU A 325 -24.69 8.01 -20.46
N GLN A 326 -23.99 7.29 -19.57
CA GLN A 326 -22.54 7.11 -19.64
C GLN A 326 -22.16 6.10 -20.72
N LYS A 327 -21.09 6.40 -21.46
CA LYS A 327 -20.50 5.52 -22.48
C LYS A 327 -19.06 5.16 -22.12
N THR A 328 -18.90 4.51 -20.97
CA THR A 328 -17.59 4.10 -20.47
C THR A 328 -17.18 2.76 -21.08
N GLU A 329 -16.03 2.73 -21.75
CA GLU A 329 -15.44 1.49 -22.25
C GLU A 329 -14.97 0.63 -21.07
N TYR A 330 -15.05 -0.70 -21.23
CA TYR A 330 -14.60 -1.62 -20.21
C TYR A 330 -14.10 -2.93 -20.79
N VAL A 331 -13.23 -3.59 -20.02
CA VAL A 331 -12.78 -4.97 -20.25
C VAL A 331 -12.81 -5.71 -18.92
N SER A 332 -13.19 -6.98 -18.94
CA SER A 332 -13.26 -7.82 -17.74
C SER A 332 -12.78 -9.23 -18.00
N PHE A 333 -12.43 -9.94 -16.92
CA PHE A 333 -12.24 -11.38 -16.93
C PHE A 333 -12.99 -12.06 -15.78
N ASP A 334 -13.33 -13.32 -15.99
CA ASP A 334 -13.97 -14.21 -15.01
C ASP A 334 -13.23 -15.55 -15.00
N VAL A 335 -12.58 -15.86 -13.87
CA VAL A 335 -11.80 -17.09 -13.71
C VAL A 335 -12.69 -18.32 -13.64
N MET A 336 -13.86 -18.24 -12.99
CA MET A 336 -14.75 -19.39 -12.82
C MET A 336 -15.36 -19.83 -14.14
N ASN A 337 -15.68 -18.86 -15.00
CA ASN A 337 -16.28 -19.11 -16.31
C ASN A 337 -15.26 -19.20 -17.45
N LYS A 338 -13.95 -19.02 -17.16
CA LYS A 338 -12.86 -19.00 -18.15
C LYS A 338 -13.12 -17.99 -19.28
N GLN A 339 -13.50 -16.76 -18.93
CA GLN A 339 -13.82 -15.69 -19.87
C GLN A 339 -12.86 -14.51 -19.73
N GLY A 340 -12.50 -13.91 -20.87
CA GLY A 340 -11.53 -12.83 -20.93
C GLY A 340 -10.14 -13.26 -20.48
N SER A 341 -9.24 -12.29 -20.33
CA SER A 341 -7.93 -12.54 -19.75
C SER A 341 -7.41 -11.35 -18.97
N MET A 342 -6.52 -11.61 -18.01
CA MET A 342 -5.77 -10.56 -17.33
C MET A 342 -4.97 -9.71 -18.33
N LYS A 343 -4.45 -10.33 -19.40
CA LYS A 343 -3.70 -9.63 -20.43
C LYS A 343 -4.55 -8.55 -21.10
N ASP A 344 -5.79 -8.89 -21.49
CA ASP A 344 -6.70 -7.93 -22.14
C ASP A 344 -7.01 -6.74 -21.23
N VAL A 345 -7.20 -6.98 -19.92
CA VAL A 345 -7.37 -5.91 -18.93
C VAL A 345 -6.12 -5.02 -18.84
N LEU A 346 -4.92 -5.61 -18.78
CA LEU A 346 -3.66 -4.86 -18.68
C LEU A 346 -3.34 -4.08 -19.96
N ASP A 347 -3.66 -4.64 -21.13
CA ASP A 347 -3.46 -3.97 -22.41
C ASP A 347 -4.48 -2.83 -22.58
N PHE A 348 -5.73 -3.03 -22.15
CA PHE A 348 -6.80 -2.02 -22.22
C PHE A 348 -6.51 -0.75 -21.40
N ILE A 349 -5.97 -0.89 -20.19
CA ILE A 349 -5.66 0.26 -19.32
C ILE A 349 -4.40 1.02 -19.75
N CYS A 350 -3.53 0.41 -20.55
CA CYS A 350 -2.29 1.02 -21.04
C CYS A 350 -2.43 1.60 -22.45
N ALA A 351 -3.42 1.14 -23.22
CA ALA A 351 -3.83 1.76 -24.48
C ALA A 351 -4.37 3.17 -24.24
#